data_AF-A0A6S9XN19-F1
#
_entry.id   AF-A0A6S9XN19-F1
#
_cell.length_a   1.000
_cell.length_b   1.000
_cell.length_c   1.000
_cell.angle_alpha   90.00
_cell.angle_beta   90.00
_cell.angle_gamma   90.00
#
_symmetry.space_group_name_H-M   'P 1'
#
loop_
_entity.id
_entity.type
_entity.pdbx_description
1 polymer ?
#
loop_
_entity_poly.entity_id
_entity_poly.type
_entity_poly.pdbx_seq_one_letter_code
_entity_poly.pdbx_strand_id
1 'polypeptide(L)'
;MGPRRLVHGTCMSAAYWTIRTSPSGAYVHIEYNVSSLREKNYATVQVSNAVLNESLTQRPSTHSLHLAPQIEAVLASASVPYRLTANRQFVLENVAMRLSSARELIVENGKWRTAAKMSSSPYAALNPHKRMLDVFVTPLYDVDADAVAPHGLVGQSFDGDGLAVDGKRDERLTLGEDEEVTTEAQAEGAIEGAVSDYELPHKFTTAFRYSRFEATAAPRRNVTALQGRKRQASREQHAQVTAANFGMAYAEQEERSASR
;
A
#
# COMPACT_ATOMS: atom_id res chain seq x y z
N MET A 1 14.93 -29.14 -23.13
CA MET A 1 14.54 -28.36 -21.94
C MET A 1 15.11 -26.97 -22.14
N GLY A 2 14.26 -25.93 -22.20
CA GLY A 2 14.77 -24.55 -22.27
C GLY A 2 15.53 -24.18 -20.99
N PRO A 3 16.46 -23.21 -21.04
CA PRO A 3 17.20 -22.78 -19.87
C PRO A 3 16.23 -22.29 -18.79
N ARG A 4 16.30 -22.89 -17.60
CA ARG A 4 15.55 -22.42 -16.43
C ARG A 4 16.36 -21.29 -15.79
N ARG A 5 15.72 -20.13 -15.65
CA ARG A 5 16.29 -18.99 -14.93
C ARG A 5 15.69 -18.91 -13.53
N LEU A 6 16.53 -18.73 -12.52
CA LEU A 6 16.08 -18.42 -11.17
C LEU A 6 16.20 -16.90 -10.95
N VAL A 7 15.06 -16.23 -10.78
CA VAL A 7 15.01 -14.81 -10.43
C VAL A 7 14.51 -14.71 -9.00
N HIS A 8 15.34 -14.16 -8.11
CA HIS A 8 14.94 -13.82 -6.74
C HIS A 8 14.24 -12.46 -6.73
N GLY A 9 13.03 -12.41 -7.30
CA GLY A 9 12.17 -11.24 -7.23
C GLY A 9 11.32 -11.24 -5.96
N THR A 10 11.23 -10.09 -5.29
CA THR A 10 10.34 -9.93 -4.12
C THR A 10 8.91 -9.67 -4.58
N CYS A 11 7.96 -10.53 -4.22
CA CYS A 11 6.53 -10.25 -4.43
C CYS A 11 5.89 -9.78 -3.12
N MET A 12 4.93 -8.86 -3.19
CA MET A 12 4.16 -8.47 -2.01
C MET A 12 3.10 -9.52 -1.72
N SER A 13 3.22 -10.23 -0.61
CA SER A 13 2.24 -11.23 -0.17
C SER A 13 1.33 -10.74 0.95
N ALA A 14 1.59 -9.54 1.49
CA ALA A 14 0.79 -8.94 2.53
C ALA A 14 0.85 -7.42 2.46
N ALA A 15 -0.23 -6.76 2.88
CA ALA A 15 -0.33 -5.33 3.05
C ALA A 15 -0.87 -5.03 4.45
N TYR A 16 -0.35 -3.97 5.05
CA TYR A 16 -0.64 -3.56 6.41
C TYR A 16 -0.96 -2.07 6.45
N TRP A 17 -1.95 -1.70 7.25
CA TRP A 17 -2.32 -0.31 7.48
C TRP A 17 -2.37 -0.03 8.98
N THR A 18 -1.89 1.16 9.34
CA THR A 18 -2.18 1.80 10.62
C THR A 18 -2.82 3.14 10.29
N ILE A 19 -4.05 3.36 10.75
CA ILE A 19 -4.83 4.55 10.43
C ILE A 19 -5.38 5.15 11.72
N ARG A 20 -5.19 6.46 11.89
CA ARG A 20 -5.82 7.21 12.97
C ARG A 20 -7.20 7.71 12.53
N THR A 21 -8.22 7.43 13.33
CA THR A 21 -9.58 7.90 13.07
C THR A 21 -9.76 9.34 13.50
N SER A 22 -10.76 10.01 12.95
CA SER A 22 -11.19 11.36 13.32
C SER A 22 -12.71 11.36 13.51
N PRO A 23 -13.23 11.86 14.65
CA PRO A 23 -12.52 12.70 15.62
C PRO A 23 -11.90 11.97 16.83
N SER A 24 -12.15 10.67 17.06
CA SER A 24 -11.74 10.05 18.34
C SER A 24 -10.22 9.86 18.48
N GLY A 25 -9.48 9.87 17.38
CA GLY A 25 -8.05 9.60 17.40
C GLY A 25 -7.70 8.14 17.66
N ALA A 26 -8.67 7.22 17.56
CA ALA A 26 -8.45 5.78 17.69
C ALA A 26 -7.53 5.26 16.59
N TYR A 27 -6.87 4.14 16.83
CA TYR A 27 -6.03 3.47 15.85
C TYR A 27 -6.74 2.25 15.27
N VAL A 28 -6.78 2.16 13.95
CA VAL A 28 -7.23 1.00 13.19
C VAL A 28 -6.03 0.33 12.55
N HIS A 29 -5.77 -0.92 12.93
CA HIS A 29 -4.76 -1.77 12.33
C HIS A 29 -5.42 -2.80 11.40
N ILE A 30 -4.93 -2.88 10.17
CA ILE A 30 -5.52 -3.72 9.12
C ILE A 30 -4.43 -4.61 8.55
N GLU A 31 -4.64 -5.92 8.51
CA GLU A 31 -3.78 -6.86 7.80
C GLU A 31 -4.57 -7.56 6.70
N TYR A 32 -4.00 -7.55 5.49
CA TYR A 32 -4.45 -8.39 4.38
C TYR A 32 -3.28 -9.22 3.86
N ASN A 33 -3.37 -10.54 3.99
CA ASN A 33 -2.26 -11.46 3.74
C ASN A 33 -2.72 -12.61 2.84
N VAL A 34 -2.03 -12.79 1.71
CA VAL A 34 -2.33 -13.76 0.65
C VAL A 34 -1.28 -14.86 0.51
N SER A 35 -0.34 -14.98 1.46
CA SER A 35 0.77 -15.94 1.38
C SER A 35 0.34 -17.40 1.57
N SER A 36 -0.82 -17.68 2.17
CA SER A 36 -1.32 -19.04 2.36
C SER A 36 -2.50 -19.38 1.45
N LEU A 37 -2.34 -20.46 0.69
CA LEU A 37 -3.32 -20.99 -0.27
C LEU A 37 -4.67 -21.39 0.33
N ARG A 38 -4.70 -21.69 1.62
CA ARG A 38 -5.78 -22.51 2.18
C ARG A 38 -6.88 -21.70 2.84
N GLU A 39 -6.63 -20.51 3.39
CA GLU A 39 -7.53 -20.03 4.46
C GLU A 39 -7.80 -18.52 4.57
N LYS A 40 -7.14 -17.62 3.82
CA LYS A 40 -7.31 -16.17 4.06
C LYS A 40 -8.00 -15.44 2.91
N ASN A 41 -9.33 -15.60 2.86
CA ASN A 41 -10.24 -14.73 2.09
C ASN A 41 -10.84 -13.61 2.96
N TYR A 42 -10.02 -13.07 3.87
CA TYR A 42 -10.44 -12.00 4.78
C TYR A 42 -9.26 -11.10 5.10
N ALA A 43 -9.57 -9.85 5.45
CA ALA A 43 -8.66 -8.97 6.16
C ALA A 43 -8.96 -9.03 7.66
N THR A 44 -7.96 -8.83 8.50
CA THR A 44 -8.16 -8.66 9.95
C THR A 44 -8.09 -7.20 10.31
N VAL A 45 -9.05 -6.74 11.12
CA VAL A 45 -9.17 -5.37 11.60
C VAL A 45 -9.10 -5.39 13.11
N GLN A 46 -8.21 -4.58 13.69
CA GLN A 46 -8.11 -4.37 15.13
C GLN A 46 -8.21 -2.88 15.42
N VAL A 47 -9.00 -2.51 16.43
CA VAL A 47 -9.16 -1.13 16.88
C VAL A 47 -8.54 -0.99 18.26
N SER A 48 -7.76 0.07 18.48
CA SER A 48 -7.18 0.40 19.78
C SER A 48 -7.35 1.89 20.11
N ASN A 49 -7.31 2.23 21.41
CA ASN A 49 -7.41 3.60 21.92
C ASN A 49 -8.66 4.38 21.47
N ALA A 50 -9.81 3.71 21.29
CA ALA A 50 -11.07 4.39 21.04
C ALA A 50 -11.56 5.08 22.32
N VAL A 51 -11.33 6.40 22.42
CA VAL A 51 -12.03 7.22 23.42
C VAL A 51 -13.45 7.40 22.91
N LEU A 52 -14.41 6.76 23.57
CA LEU A 52 -15.83 6.96 23.31
C LEU A 52 -16.17 8.43 23.61
N ASN A 53 -16.44 9.23 22.58
CA ASN A 53 -17.21 10.45 22.78
C ASN A 53 -18.64 10.02 23.15
N GLU A 54 -19.00 10.09 24.44
CA GLU A 54 -20.34 9.79 24.96
C GLU A 54 -21.47 10.63 24.33
N SER A 55 -21.16 11.60 23.46
CA SER A 55 -22.11 12.53 22.85
C SER A 55 -22.87 12.02 21.63
N LEU A 56 -22.70 10.77 21.18
CA LEU A 56 -23.51 10.19 20.07
C LEU A 56 -24.86 9.59 20.51
N THR A 57 -25.25 9.73 21.78
CA THR A 57 -26.52 9.21 22.32
C THR A 57 -27.72 10.16 22.24
N GLN A 58 -27.61 11.35 21.63
CA GLN A 58 -28.76 12.27 21.52
C GLN A 58 -28.97 12.89 20.14
N ARG A 59 -29.64 12.12 19.25
CA ARG A 59 -30.94 12.42 18.61
C ARG A 59 -31.03 11.77 17.21
N PRO A 60 -32.16 11.13 16.89
CA PRO A 60 -32.37 10.51 15.59
C PRO A 60 -32.80 11.57 14.57
N SER A 61 -32.01 11.77 13.52
CA SER A 61 -32.53 12.33 12.26
C SER A 61 -32.59 11.23 11.22
N THR A 62 -33.79 11.05 10.69
CA THR A 62 -34.26 10.09 9.71
C THR A 62 -33.39 10.01 8.46
N HIS A 63 -32.28 9.28 8.54
CA HIS A 63 -31.67 8.57 7.42
C HIS A 63 -30.96 7.36 8.00
N SER A 64 -31.62 6.20 7.90
CA SER A 64 -31.18 4.93 8.44
C SER A 64 -29.84 4.49 7.82
N LEU A 65 -28.73 4.93 8.40
CA LEU A 65 -27.50 4.16 8.42
C LEU A 65 -27.56 3.30 9.68
N HIS A 66 -27.79 2.02 9.46
CA HIS A 66 -27.72 0.95 10.43
C HIS A 66 -26.29 0.95 11.02
N LEU A 67 -26.03 1.79 12.02
CA LEU A 67 -24.86 1.73 12.90
C LEU A 67 -25.02 0.45 13.72
N ALA A 68 -24.65 -0.64 13.07
CA ALA A 68 -24.93 -1.97 13.54
C ALA A 68 -24.23 -2.21 14.90
N PRO A 69 -24.76 -3.11 15.74
CA PRO A 69 -24.18 -3.60 17.01
C PRO A 69 -22.74 -4.18 16.94
N GLN A 70 -22.05 -3.97 15.81
CA GLN A 70 -20.69 -4.36 15.51
C GLN A 70 -19.65 -3.47 16.23
N ILE A 71 -19.98 -2.21 16.52
CA ILE A 71 -19.07 -1.29 17.24
C ILE A 71 -18.94 -1.69 18.72
N GLU A 72 -20.06 -2.01 19.38
CA GLU A 72 -20.02 -2.44 20.79
C GLU A 72 -19.31 -3.78 20.99
N ALA A 73 -19.50 -4.76 20.08
CA ALA A 73 -18.84 -6.06 20.18
C ALA A 73 -17.33 -6.01 19.89
N VAL A 74 -16.88 -5.13 18.98
CA VAL A 74 -15.45 -4.94 18.67
C VAL A 74 -14.73 -4.22 19.83
N LEU A 75 -15.40 -3.28 20.50
CA LEU A 75 -14.85 -2.56 21.64
C LEU A 75 -14.85 -3.39 22.94
N ALA A 76 -15.82 -4.29 23.12
CA ALA A 76 -15.85 -5.24 24.24
C ALA A 76 -14.80 -6.36 24.12
N SER A 77 -14.16 -6.51 22.95
CA SER A 77 -13.22 -7.59 22.63
C SER A 77 -11.91 -7.08 22.05
N ALA A 78 -11.26 -6.11 22.71
CA ALA A 78 -9.93 -5.60 22.33
C ALA A 78 -8.83 -6.67 22.10
N SER A 79 -9.11 -7.95 22.39
CA SER A 79 -8.26 -9.11 22.15
C SER A 79 -8.56 -9.93 20.87
N VAL A 80 -9.67 -9.72 20.15
CA VAL A 80 -10.02 -10.52 18.96
C VAL A 80 -10.17 -9.63 17.71
N PRO A 81 -9.30 -9.77 16.69
CA PRO A 81 -9.43 -9.03 15.44
C PRO A 81 -10.73 -9.37 14.70
N TYR A 82 -11.45 -8.34 14.25
CA TYR A 82 -12.59 -8.48 13.37
C TYR A 82 -12.15 -9.03 12.01
N ARG A 83 -12.83 -10.07 11.50
CA ARG A 83 -12.56 -10.65 10.18
C ARG A 83 -13.46 -10.02 9.13
N LEU A 84 -12.90 -9.15 8.31
CA LEU A 84 -13.58 -8.56 7.15
C LEU A 84 -13.53 -9.54 5.97
N THR A 85 -14.64 -10.22 5.71
CA THR A 85 -14.76 -11.20 4.62
C THR A 85 -15.27 -10.56 3.32
N ALA A 86 -15.22 -11.31 2.22
CA ALA A 86 -15.67 -10.83 0.91
C ALA A 86 -17.12 -10.33 0.93
N ASN A 87 -17.36 -9.23 0.20
CA ASN A 87 -18.61 -8.48 0.11
C ASN A 87 -19.10 -7.90 1.46
N ARG A 88 -18.20 -7.74 2.42
CA ARG A 88 -18.46 -7.00 3.66
C ARG A 88 -17.75 -5.66 3.65
N GLN A 89 -18.32 -4.73 4.41
CA GLN A 89 -17.75 -3.43 4.71
C GLN A 89 -17.63 -3.29 6.23
N PHE A 90 -16.58 -2.61 6.65
CA PHE A 90 -16.40 -2.11 8.01
C PHE A 90 -16.25 -0.59 7.92
N VAL A 91 -16.91 0.14 8.83
CA VAL A 91 -16.79 1.59 8.93
C VAL A 91 -16.59 1.97 10.39
N LEU A 92 -15.60 2.80 10.65
CA LEU A 92 -15.39 3.46 11.93
C LEU A 92 -15.01 4.91 11.64
N GLU A 93 -15.91 5.83 11.97
CA GLU A 93 -15.73 7.26 11.74
C GLU A 93 -15.41 7.58 10.27
N ASN A 94 -14.31 8.27 9.99
CA ASN A 94 -13.83 8.58 8.65
C ASN A 94 -13.15 7.39 7.95
N VAL A 95 -12.96 6.26 8.61
CA VAL A 95 -12.28 5.08 8.05
C VAL A 95 -13.29 4.06 7.54
N ALA A 96 -13.24 3.77 6.23
CA ALA A 96 -14.07 2.76 5.59
C ALA A 96 -13.20 1.68 4.94
N MET A 97 -13.59 0.43 5.10
CA MET A 97 -12.91 -0.73 4.53
C MET A 97 -13.91 -1.65 3.85
N ARG A 98 -13.57 -2.15 2.66
CA ARG A 98 -14.40 -3.13 1.95
C ARG A 98 -13.52 -4.17 1.29
N LEU A 99 -13.81 -5.45 1.54
CA LEU A 99 -13.21 -6.55 0.78
C LEU A 99 -14.20 -6.99 -0.30
N SER A 100 -13.83 -6.85 -1.58
CA SER A 100 -14.68 -7.24 -2.70
C SER A 100 -14.68 -8.76 -2.94
N SER A 101 -15.67 -9.26 -3.69
CA SER A 101 -15.67 -10.62 -4.23
C SER A 101 -14.43 -10.90 -5.08
N ALA A 102 -13.91 -9.88 -5.77
CA ALA A 102 -12.69 -9.93 -6.57
C ALA A 102 -11.39 -9.92 -5.76
N ARG A 103 -11.46 -10.08 -4.43
CA ARG A 103 -10.29 -10.17 -3.53
C ARG A 103 -9.43 -8.89 -3.57
N GLU A 104 -10.13 -7.77 -3.62
CA GLU A 104 -9.55 -6.45 -3.49
C GLU A 104 -10.03 -5.85 -2.17
N LEU A 105 -9.10 -5.61 -1.26
CA LEU A 105 -9.36 -4.81 -0.07
C LEU A 105 -9.18 -3.35 -0.44
N ILE A 106 -10.22 -2.54 -0.24
CA ILE A 106 -10.17 -1.09 -0.37
C ILE A 106 -10.26 -0.48 1.02
N VAL A 107 -9.39 0.47 1.32
CA VAL A 107 -9.31 1.21 2.59
C VAL A 107 -9.31 2.71 2.28
N GLU A 108 -10.24 3.44 2.88
CA GLU A 108 -10.41 4.89 2.71
C GLU A 108 -10.43 5.59 4.07
N ASN A 109 -9.88 6.80 4.14
CA ASN A 109 -9.91 7.63 5.35
C ASN A 109 -10.36 9.09 5.11
N GLY A 110 -10.98 9.36 3.95
CA GLY A 110 -11.38 10.70 3.50
C GLY A 110 -10.31 11.48 2.75
N LYS A 111 -9.01 11.28 3.05
CA LYS A 111 -7.90 11.86 2.29
C LYS A 111 -7.30 10.89 1.28
N TRP A 112 -7.21 9.61 1.63
CA TRP A 112 -6.58 8.60 0.80
C TRP A 112 -7.54 7.44 0.56
N ARG A 113 -7.51 6.91 -0.66
CA ARG A 113 -7.97 5.58 -1.01
C ARG A 113 -6.74 4.73 -1.27
N THR A 114 -6.62 3.63 -0.57
CA THR A 114 -5.63 2.59 -0.87
C THR A 114 -6.35 1.30 -1.19
N ALA A 115 -5.79 0.49 -2.08
CA ALA A 115 -6.31 -0.83 -2.37
C ALA A 115 -5.20 -1.87 -2.42
N ALA A 116 -5.51 -3.10 -2.08
CA ALA A 116 -4.64 -4.24 -2.28
C ALA A 116 -5.46 -5.36 -2.94
N LYS A 117 -5.12 -5.68 -4.19
CA LYS A 117 -5.81 -6.68 -4.99
C LYS A 117 -4.97 -7.94 -5.11
N MET A 118 -5.55 -9.07 -4.74
CA MET A 118 -4.91 -10.35 -4.98
C MET A 118 -4.85 -10.66 -6.47
N SER A 119 -3.65 -10.93 -6.97
CA SER A 119 -3.39 -11.39 -8.33
C SER A 119 -2.51 -12.65 -8.33
N SER A 120 -2.46 -13.31 -9.48
CA SER A 120 -1.56 -14.45 -9.69
C SER A 120 -0.13 -13.94 -9.80
N SER A 121 0.82 -14.68 -9.22
CA SER A 121 2.24 -14.42 -9.47
C SER A 121 2.56 -14.50 -10.97
N PRO A 122 3.52 -13.72 -11.49
CA PRO A 122 4.07 -13.88 -12.83
C PRO A 122 4.45 -15.34 -13.10
N TYR A 123 4.31 -15.76 -14.36
CA TYR A 123 4.48 -17.16 -14.77
C TYR A 123 3.62 -18.12 -13.94
N ALA A 124 2.32 -17.83 -13.83
CA ALA A 124 1.39 -18.58 -12.98
C ALA A 124 1.40 -20.10 -13.23
N ALA A 125 1.66 -20.53 -14.47
CA ALA A 125 1.84 -21.95 -14.81
C ALA A 125 3.04 -22.60 -14.09
N LEU A 126 4.13 -21.84 -13.91
CA LEU A 126 5.33 -22.26 -13.17
C LEU A 126 5.20 -21.98 -11.66
N ASN A 127 4.23 -21.16 -11.25
CA ASN A 127 3.99 -20.75 -9.88
C ASN A 127 2.53 -20.98 -9.45
N PRO A 128 1.95 -22.20 -9.59
CA PRO A 128 0.49 -22.47 -9.49
C PRO A 128 -0.12 -22.16 -8.12
N HIS A 129 0.71 -21.80 -7.15
CA HIS A 129 0.32 -21.56 -5.77
C HIS A 129 0.79 -20.24 -5.19
N LYS A 130 1.52 -19.43 -5.96
CA LYS A 130 1.97 -18.13 -5.49
C LYS A 130 0.95 -17.07 -5.85
N ARG A 131 0.60 -16.27 -4.86
CA ARG A 131 -0.26 -15.09 -4.98
C ARG A 131 0.56 -13.87 -4.63
N MET A 132 0.17 -12.75 -5.20
CA MET A 132 0.72 -11.45 -4.85
C MET A 132 -0.39 -10.44 -4.66
N LEU A 133 -0.04 -9.29 -4.13
CA LEU A 133 -0.87 -8.11 -4.02
C LEU A 133 -0.36 -7.05 -4.98
N ASP A 134 -1.26 -6.57 -5.82
CA ASP A 134 -1.13 -5.29 -6.51
C ASP A 134 -1.66 -4.21 -5.56
N VAL A 135 -0.81 -3.26 -5.16
CA VAL A 135 -1.17 -2.21 -4.20
C VAL A 135 -1.39 -0.90 -4.92
N PHE A 136 -2.49 -0.23 -4.63
CA PHE A 136 -2.89 1.04 -5.23
C PHE A 136 -2.95 2.12 -4.17
N VAL A 137 -2.46 3.32 -4.49
CA VAL A 137 -2.58 4.49 -3.63
C VAL A 137 -3.12 5.66 -4.45
N THR A 138 -4.21 6.26 -3.97
CA THR A 138 -4.88 7.37 -4.63
C THR A 138 -5.25 8.45 -3.62
N PRO A 139 -4.77 9.69 -3.80
CA PRO A 139 -5.28 10.81 -3.00
C PRO A 139 -6.69 11.17 -3.47
N LEU A 140 -7.53 11.51 -2.49
CA LEU A 140 -8.90 11.98 -2.66
C LEU A 140 -9.01 13.50 -2.41
N TYR A 141 -7.87 14.18 -2.36
CA TYR A 141 -7.72 15.58 -1.99
C TYR A 141 -6.52 16.21 -2.71
N ASP A 142 -6.40 17.54 -2.62
CA ASP A 142 -5.23 18.25 -3.10
C ASP A 142 -4.04 18.03 -2.15
N VAL A 143 -3.20 17.05 -2.49
CA VAL A 143 -2.00 16.70 -1.73
C VAL A 143 -1.03 17.88 -1.66
N ASP A 144 -0.99 18.70 -2.70
CA ASP A 144 -0.02 19.79 -2.81
C ASP A 144 -0.34 20.96 -1.87
N ALA A 145 -1.59 21.06 -1.44
CA ALA A 145 -2.06 22.05 -0.48
C ALA A 145 -2.02 21.56 0.99
N ASP A 146 -1.62 20.30 1.26
CA ASP A 146 -1.57 19.79 2.63
C ASP A 146 -0.46 20.47 3.45
N ALA A 147 -0.77 20.87 4.68
CA ALA A 147 0.21 21.37 5.64
C ALA A 147 1.27 20.30 5.99
N VAL A 148 0.88 19.02 5.89
CA VAL A 148 1.76 17.86 6.01
C VAL A 148 1.91 17.24 4.64
N ALA A 149 2.96 17.64 3.91
CA ALA A 149 3.33 16.91 2.71
C ALA A 149 3.50 15.41 3.05
N PRO A 150 3.11 14.45 2.20
CA PRO A 150 3.33 13.04 2.50
C PRO A 150 4.80 12.62 2.30
N HIS A 151 5.22 11.55 2.98
CA HIS A 151 6.55 10.93 2.85
C HIS A 151 6.42 9.40 2.84
N GLY A 152 7.53 8.68 2.91
CA GLY A 152 7.64 7.26 2.60
C GLY A 152 8.08 7.06 1.15
N LEU A 153 8.29 5.80 0.77
CA LEU A 153 8.72 5.41 -0.57
C LEU A 153 7.82 6.01 -1.66
N VAL A 154 6.51 6.03 -1.41
CA VAL A 154 5.50 6.58 -2.33
C VAL A 154 5.25 8.06 -2.08
N GLY A 155 4.96 8.43 -0.82
CA GLY A 155 4.48 9.76 -0.46
C GLY A 155 5.45 10.88 -0.83
N GLN A 156 6.76 10.63 -0.79
CA GLN A 156 7.76 11.64 -1.16
C GLN A 156 7.67 12.09 -2.63
N SER A 157 6.94 11.37 -3.49
CA SER A 157 6.71 11.75 -4.89
C SER A 157 5.68 12.88 -5.05
N PHE A 158 4.94 13.24 -3.98
CA PHE A 158 4.04 14.38 -3.97
C PHE A 158 4.75 15.61 -3.37
N ASP A 159 5.80 16.07 -4.06
CA ASP A 159 6.66 17.19 -3.69
C ASP A 159 6.41 18.46 -4.53
N GLY A 160 5.43 18.42 -5.43
CA GLY A 160 4.89 19.61 -6.11
C GLY A 160 5.88 20.35 -7.02
N ASP A 161 7.06 19.79 -7.27
CA ASP A 161 8.12 20.44 -8.06
C ASP A 161 8.05 20.08 -9.55
N GLY A 162 7.22 19.10 -9.90
CA GLY A 162 7.03 18.61 -11.27
C GLY A 162 8.23 17.83 -11.82
N LEU A 163 9.16 17.38 -10.97
CA LEU A 163 10.35 16.64 -11.35
C LEU A 163 10.22 15.14 -11.02
N ALA A 164 10.49 14.31 -12.02
CA ALA A 164 10.77 12.91 -11.81
C ALA A 164 12.28 12.73 -11.56
N VAL A 165 12.62 11.88 -10.59
CA VAL A 165 14.01 11.52 -10.29
C VAL A 165 14.18 10.03 -10.54
N ASP A 166 15.00 9.69 -11.53
CA ASP A 166 15.34 8.31 -11.84
C ASP A 166 16.46 7.85 -10.90
N GLY A 167 16.16 6.88 -10.04
CA GLY A 167 17.12 6.25 -9.14
C GLY A 167 17.95 5.19 -9.86
N LYS A 168 18.84 4.53 -9.12
CA LYS A 168 19.58 3.38 -9.63
C LYS A 168 18.61 2.30 -10.11
N ARG A 169 19.00 1.61 -11.19
CA ARG A 169 18.30 0.44 -11.73
C ARG A 169 19.27 -0.72 -11.74
N ASP A 170 18.76 -1.93 -11.53
CA ASP A 170 19.54 -3.13 -11.74
C ASP A 170 19.97 -3.22 -13.20
N GLU A 171 21.13 -3.83 -13.45
CA GLU A 171 21.64 -4.01 -14.80
C GLU A 171 20.67 -4.87 -15.63
N ARG A 172 20.53 -4.49 -16.90
CA ARG A 172 19.65 -5.22 -17.80
C ARG A 172 20.30 -6.54 -18.15
N LEU A 173 19.57 -7.60 -17.84
CA LEU A 173 20.00 -8.97 -18.04
C LEU A 173 20.11 -9.33 -19.53
N THR A 174 21.20 -10.01 -19.91
CA THR A 174 21.37 -10.65 -21.22
C THR A 174 20.84 -12.09 -21.14
N LEU A 175 19.99 -12.49 -22.09
CA LEU A 175 19.46 -13.86 -22.16
C LEU A 175 20.60 -14.85 -22.45
N GLY A 176 20.83 -15.81 -21.54
CA GLY A 176 21.73 -16.94 -21.73
C GLY A 176 23.05 -16.89 -20.96
N GLU A 177 23.34 -15.79 -20.25
CA GLU A 177 24.60 -15.61 -19.51
C GLU A 177 24.45 -15.79 -17.99
N ASP A 178 23.29 -15.40 -17.42
CA ASP A 178 23.07 -15.47 -15.97
C ASP A 178 22.06 -16.56 -15.58
N GLU A 179 22.54 -17.60 -14.87
CA GLU A 179 21.68 -18.65 -14.31
C GLU A 179 20.87 -18.18 -13.09
N GLU A 180 21.40 -17.21 -12.33
CA GLU A 180 20.83 -16.64 -11.10
C GLU A 180 21.06 -15.13 -11.03
N VAL A 181 20.05 -14.37 -10.58
CA VAL A 181 20.10 -12.90 -10.49
C VAL A 181 19.49 -12.42 -9.17
N THR A 182 20.17 -11.46 -8.55
CA THR A 182 19.73 -10.74 -7.33
C THR A 182 19.55 -9.25 -7.66
N THR A 183 18.45 -8.65 -7.19
CA THR A 183 18.18 -7.21 -7.33
C THR A 183 18.81 -6.43 -6.17
N GLU A 184 19.54 -5.35 -6.46
CA GLU A 184 20.32 -4.59 -5.46
C GLU A 184 20.11 -3.08 -5.54
N ALA A 185 19.64 -2.55 -6.67
CA ALA A 185 19.64 -1.10 -6.92
C ALA A 185 18.64 -0.30 -6.06
N GLN A 186 17.48 -0.89 -5.74
CA GLN A 186 16.46 -0.36 -4.81
C GLN A 186 16.06 1.12 -5.03
N ALA A 187 16.16 1.62 -6.26
CA ALA A 187 15.89 3.01 -6.63
C ALA A 187 16.73 4.07 -5.85
N GLU A 188 17.88 3.66 -5.30
CA GLU A 188 18.77 4.55 -4.55
C GLU A 188 19.11 5.82 -5.36
N GLY A 189 19.15 6.96 -4.67
CA GLY A 189 19.32 8.29 -5.27
C GLY A 189 18.04 8.96 -5.76
N ALA A 190 16.91 8.24 -5.91
CA ALA A 190 15.59 8.86 -6.15
C ALA A 190 14.77 9.10 -4.88
N ILE A 191 15.19 8.50 -3.76
CA ILE A 191 14.55 8.64 -2.45
C ILE A 191 15.41 9.52 -1.55
N GLU A 192 14.81 10.18 -0.55
CA GLU A 192 15.59 10.82 0.50
C GLU A 192 16.20 9.79 1.45
N GLY A 193 17.49 9.94 1.76
CA GLY A 193 18.19 8.98 2.62
C GLY A 193 18.53 7.69 1.88
N ALA A 194 18.59 6.60 2.62
CA ALA A 194 18.84 5.25 2.10
C ALA A 194 17.65 4.34 2.36
N VAL A 195 17.54 3.21 1.66
CA VAL A 195 16.45 2.22 1.82
C VAL A 195 16.29 1.77 3.28
N SER A 196 17.40 1.61 4.01
CA SER A 196 17.39 1.25 5.43
C SER A 196 16.66 2.26 6.32
N ASP A 197 16.56 3.52 5.92
CA ASP A 197 15.81 4.56 6.66
C ASP A 197 14.29 4.36 6.60
N TYR A 198 13.81 3.51 5.68
CA TYR A 198 12.41 3.17 5.47
C TYR A 198 12.04 1.79 6.02
N GLU A 199 13.00 1.04 6.56
CA GLU A 199 12.73 -0.24 7.20
C GLU A 199 11.92 -0.04 8.49
N LEU A 200 10.87 -0.85 8.63
CA LEU A 200 10.00 -0.81 9.80
C LEU A 200 10.34 -1.98 10.73
N PRO A 201 10.48 -1.75 12.05
CA PRO A 201 10.78 -2.82 12.99
C PRO A 201 9.63 -3.84 13.08
N HIS A 202 8.38 -3.39 12.91
CA HIS A 202 7.18 -4.23 12.88
C HIS A 202 6.14 -3.75 11.88
N LYS A 203 5.25 -4.66 11.44
CA LYS A 203 4.24 -4.45 10.39
C LYS A 203 3.24 -3.29 10.59
N PHE A 204 3.04 -2.83 11.83
CA PHE A 204 2.13 -1.73 12.15
C PHE A 204 2.85 -0.48 12.66
N THR A 205 4.19 -0.50 12.68
CA THR A 205 4.98 0.64 13.11
C THR A 205 4.82 1.81 12.16
N THR A 206 4.54 2.98 12.71
CA THR A 206 4.48 4.24 11.97
C THR A 206 5.73 5.10 12.17
N ALA A 207 6.55 4.78 13.19
CA ALA A 207 7.80 5.46 13.48
C ALA A 207 8.94 4.93 12.59
N PHE A 208 9.50 5.82 11.77
CA PHE A 208 10.72 5.64 11.00
C PHE A 208 11.33 7.02 10.76
N ARG A 209 12.54 7.10 10.18
CA ARG A 209 13.32 8.35 10.08
C ARG A 209 12.55 9.54 9.50
N TYR A 210 11.72 9.28 8.49
CA TYR A 210 10.94 10.30 7.78
C TYR A 210 9.44 10.26 8.10
N SER A 211 9.05 9.65 9.22
CA SER A 211 7.63 9.55 9.59
C SER A 211 7.00 10.93 9.76
N ARG A 212 5.78 11.05 9.22
CA ARG A 212 4.92 12.23 9.35
C ARG A 212 3.57 11.89 10.01
N PHE A 213 3.47 10.69 10.60
CA PHE A 213 2.20 10.12 11.02
C PHE A 213 1.48 10.96 12.09
N GLU A 214 2.23 11.55 13.02
CA GLU A 214 1.70 12.46 14.06
C GLU A 214 2.04 13.94 13.80
N ALA A 215 2.57 14.27 12.62
CA ALA A 215 2.96 15.65 12.32
C ALA A 215 1.72 16.51 12.05
N THR A 216 1.75 17.77 12.51
CA THR A 216 0.74 18.78 12.16
C THR A 216 1.19 19.69 11.02
N ALA A 217 2.49 19.71 10.73
CA ALA A 217 3.09 20.34 9.56
C ALA A 217 4.39 19.62 9.18
N ALA A 218 4.68 19.50 7.89
CA ALA A 218 5.94 18.94 7.41
C ALA A 218 6.29 19.49 6.02
N PRO A 219 7.56 19.88 5.77
CA PRO A 219 7.98 20.37 4.46
C PRO A 219 7.97 19.25 3.43
N ARG A 220 8.01 19.59 2.14
CA ARG A 220 8.17 18.61 1.05
C ARG A 220 9.58 18.02 1.03
N ARG A 221 9.79 16.95 0.25
CA ARG A 221 11.14 16.38 0.08
C ARG A 221 12.05 17.42 -0.58
N ASN A 222 13.33 17.40 -0.22
CA ASN A 222 14.35 18.23 -0.82
C ASN A 222 14.95 17.56 -2.06
N VAL A 223 14.37 17.84 -3.23
CA VAL A 223 14.82 17.28 -4.51
C VAL A 223 16.26 17.66 -4.87
N THR A 224 16.77 18.78 -4.37
CA THR A 224 18.17 19.18 -4.62
C THR A 224 19.18 18.23 -3.96
N ALA A 225 18.79 17.55 -2.87
CA ALA A 225 19.63 16.57 -2.18
C ALA A 225 19.64 15.19 -2.88
N LEU A 226 18.75 14.96 -3.85
CA LEU A 226 18.66 13.69 -4.57
C LEU A 226 19.74 13.56 -5.65
N GLN A 227 20.37 12.39 -5.69
CA GLN A 227 21.50 12.09 -6.57
C GLN A 227 21.07 11.51 -7.93
N GLY A 228 19.83 11.02 -8.03
CA GLY A 228 19.28 10.45 -9.25
C GLY A 228 19.11 11.46 -10.38
N ARG A 229 18.94 10.96 -11.59
CA ARG A 229 18.79 11.81 -12.78
C ARG A 229 17.43 12.50 -12.74
N LYS A 230 17.45 13.84 -12.75
CA LYS A 230 16.24 14.68 -12.72
C LYS A 230 15.73 14.92 -14.14
N ARG A 231 14.41 14.90 -14.31
CA ARG A 231 13.74 15.20 -15.57
C ARG A 231 12.34 15.72 -15.32
N GLN A 232 11.79 16.50 -16.24
CA GLN A 232 10.40 16.96 -16.14
C GLN A 232 9.45 15.75 -16.11
N ALA A 233 8.55 15.72 -15.14
CA ALA A 233 7.48 14.72 -15.09
C ALA A 233 6.48 15.00 -16.23
N SER A 234 6.11 13.96 -16.98
CA SER A 234 5.00 14.08 -17.92
C SER A 234 3.66 14.16 -17.17
N ARG A 235 2.62 14.69 -17.82
CA ARG A 235 1.24 14.69 -17.28
C ARG A 235 0.77 13.28 -16.91
N GLU A 236 1.16 12.28 -17.70
CA GLU A 236 0.83 10.87 -17.45
C GLU A 236 1.56 10.34 -16.22
N GLN A 237 2.83 10.68 -16.02
CA GLN A 237 3.59 10.28 -14.83
C GLN A 237 3.03 10.93 -13.57
N HIS A 238 2.61 12.19 -13.66
CA HIS A 238 1.93 12.88 -12.55
C HIS A 238 0.61 12.19 -12.19
N ALA A 239 -0.16 11.76 -13.20
CA ALA A 239 -1.39 10.99 -12.99
C ALA A 239 -1.13 9.57 -12.45
N GLN A 240 -0.02 8.93 -12.82
CA GLN A 240 0.37 7.61 -12.30
C GLN A 240 0.77 7.66 -10.83
N VAL A 241 1.41 8.74 -10.35
CA VAL A 241 1.66 8.93 -8.90
C VAL A 241 0.34 8.99 -8.13
N THR A 242 -0.70 9.60 -8.72
CA THR A 242 -2.08 9.66 -8.19
C THR A 242 -2.80 8.30 -8.20
N ALA A 243 -2.33 7.31 -8.96
CA ALA A 243 -2.97 5.99 -9.07
C ALA A 243 -1.92 4.87 -9.06
N ALA A 244 -0.90 5.02 -8.21
CA ALA A 244 0.30 4.21 -8.31
C ALA A 244 -0.01 2.75 -8.00
N ASN A 245 0.24 1.85 -8.96
CA ASN A 245 0.17 0.41 -8.78
C ASN A 245 1.57 -0.12 -8.47
N PHE A 246 1.74 -0.67 -7.27
CA PHE A 246 2.92 -1.39 -6.85
C PHE A 246 2.62 -2.87 -7.04
N GLY A 247 2.80 -3.34 -8.28
CA GLY A 247 2.79 -4.74 -8.66
C GLY A 247 4.09 -5.07 -9.37
N MET A 248 4.52 -6.34 -9.35
CA MET A 248 5.74 -6.77 -10.04
C MET A 248 5.67 -6.43 -11.53
N ALA A 249 6.47 -5.45 -11.96
CA ALA A 249 6.66 -5.11 -13.36
C ALA A 249 7.69 -6.08 -13.98
N TYR A 250 7.23 -7.22 -14.51
CA TYR A 250 8.03 -7.94 -15.50
C TYR A 250 7.79 -7.31 -16.86
N ALA A 251 8.87 -6.94 -17.55
CA ALA A 251 8.83 -6.64 -18.97
C ALA A 251 8.48 -7.95 -19.70
N GLU A 252 7.38 -7.94 -20.45
CA GLU A 252 6.99 -9.01 -21.36
C GLU A 252 8.14 -9.25 -22.36
N GLN A 253 8.69 -10.46 -22.36
CA GLN A 253 9.33 -11.01 -23.54
C GLN A 253 8.50 -12.20 -23.99
N GLU A 254 7.79 -11.99 -25.10
CA GLU A 254 7.09 -13.00 -25.88
C GLU A 254 8.06 -14.13 -26.28
N GLU A 255 7.68 -15.39 -26.03
CA GLU A 255 8.20 -16.51 -26.83
C GLU A 255 7.21 -16.83 -27.95
N ARG A 256 7.38 -16.15 -29.08
CA ARG A 256 7.11 -16.75 -30.40
C ARG A 256 8.15 -17.84 -30.65
N SER A 257 7.92 -19.04 -30.12
CA SER A 257 8.59 -20.24 -30.61
C SER A 257 7.90 -21.52 -30.16
N ALA A 258 6.72 -21.76 -30.73
CA ALA A 258 6.19 -23.11 -30.89
C ALA A 258 5.40 -23.21 -32.21
N SER A 259 6.10 -22.99 -33.31
CA SER A 259 5.73 -23.59 -34.59
C SER A 259 6.99 -24.23 -35.16
N ARG A 260 7.14 -25.53 -34.89
CA ARG A 260 7.73 -26.57 -35.73
C ARG A 260 7.53 -27.92 -35.06
#